data_AF-A0A5C3QB15-F1
#
_entry.id   AF-A0A5C3QB15-F1
#
_cell.length_a   1.000
_cell.length_b   1.000
_cell.length_c   1.000
_cell.angle_alpha   90.00
_cell.angle_beta   90.00
_cell.angle_gamma   90.00
#
_symmetry.space_group_name_H-M   'P 1'
#
loop_
_entity.id
_entity.type
_entity.pdbx_description
1 polymer ?
#
loop_
_entity_poly.entity_id
_entity_poly.type
_entity_poly.pdbx_seq_one_letter_code
_entity_poly.pdbx_strand_id
1 'polypeptide(L)'
;MDFPTDDPTLLTPENIMVISRLGMIIRYMLCHLLPGLILYGVYCTLTGVAMYTVATRPDKVTGRTIWLTLALIATMCLVTFDWCLAALIPLKTIIENGLLDVDTSSMTDRRLNYAEAIHASKIYVLAQWLSANTSDTGLLFIISDILACWRAIAIWGPTRRFRKTLRLALSFLVFVSFTFWAAYAGTRTQSYIATSGIPNGQSNEDLQAVLGMTASVASLASNLLATGIIGYVSWAFIHSGSVTAPNRSFRGSKVLVYLTESGAFYAVIQIIRLALTLSISPSTPTYGSLDTACAVFAGTSAIVTAMHTPAVILIVKYGLSIADTVQFSSAEGSANNGQQTISAIRFEKSLNGTNAESSTQNLSLGDETGSSRTGV
;
A
#
# COMPACT_ATOMS: atom_id res chain seq x y z
N MET A 1 22.01 55.20 -16.08
CA MET A 1 22.85 54.32 -16.91
C MET A 1 21.96 53.18 -17.30
N ASP A 2 21.38 53.25 -18.49
CA ASP A 2 20.57 52.16 -19.02
C ASP A 2 21.55 51.06 -19.39
N PHE A 3 21.51 49.95 -18.65
CA PHE A 3 22.20 48.74 -19.06
C PHE A 3 21.63 48.35 -20.42
N PRO A 4 22.48 47.98 -21.40
CA PRO A 4 22.00 47.53 -22.69
C PRO A 4 21.01 46.41 -22.43
N THR A 5 19.76 46.62 -22.85
CA THR A 5 18.73 45.59 -22.85
C THR A 5 19.29 44.40 -23.59
N ASP A 6 19.58 43.32 -22.87
CA ASP A 6 20.03 42.05 -23.45
C ASP A 6 19.03 41.68 -24.54
N ASP A 7 19.45 41.79 -25.79
CA ASP A 7 18.63 41.39 -26.92
C ASP A 7 18.39 39.88 -26.80
N PRO A 8 17.15 39.43 -26.55
CA PRO A 8 16.85 38.01 -26.35
C PRO A 8 17.11 37.17 -27.62
N THR A 9 17.33 37.82 -28.77
CA THR A 9 17.72 37.15 -30.02
C THR A 9 19.22 36.82 -30.08
N LEU A 10 20.06 37.45 -29.24
CA LEU A 10 21.47 37.13 -29.14
C LEU A 10 21.67 35.93 -28.20
N LEU A 11 21.99 34.77 -28.80
CA LEU A 11 22.37 33.56 -28.09
C LEU A 11 23.78 33.72 -27.48
N THR A 12 23.86 34.42 -26.36
CA THR A 12 25.09 34.47 -25.55
C THR A 12 25.41 33.07 -24.99
N PRO A 13 26.69 32.76 -24.70
CA PRO A 13 27.07 31.50 -24.07
C PRO A 13 26.30 31.21 -22.77
N GLU A 14 25.97 32.24 -22.00
CA GLU A 14 25.16 32.13 -20.77
C GLU A 14 23.72 31.71 -21.09
N ASN A 15 23.07 32.38 -22.05
CA ASN A 15 21.72 32.03 -22.50
C ASN A 15 21.66 30.59 -23.03
N ILE A 16 22.66 30.16 -23.80
CA ILE A 16 22.78 28.78 -24.29
C ILE A 16 22.88 27.80 -23.11
N MET A 17 23.66 28.11 -22.08
CA MET A 17 23.80 27.27 -20.89
C MET A 17 22.48 27.16 -20.11
N VAL A 18 21.75 28.28 -19.93
CA VAL A 18 20.44 28.29 -19.26
C VAL A 18 19.42 27.46 -20.04
N ILE A 19 19.30 27.68 -21.35
CA ILE A 19 18.39 26.93 -22.23
C ILE A 19 18.73 25.44 -22.22
N SER A 20 20.02 25.09 -22.30
CA SER A 20 20.49 23.70 -22.22
C SER A 20 20.08 23.06 -20.89
N ARG A 21 20.25 23.76 -19.77
CA ARG A 21 19.83 23.28 -18.44
C ARG A 21 18.32 23.11 -18.32
N LEU A 22 17.52 24.05 -18.83
CA LEU A 22 16.06 23.92 -18.88
C LEU A 22 15.65 22.71 -19.72
N GLY A 23 16.28 22.52 -20.88
CA GLY A 23 16.06 21.36 -21.74
C GLY A 23 16.37 20.03 -21.04
N MET A 24 17.45 19.96 -20.26
CA MET A 24 17.77 18.78 -19.43
C MET A 24 16.71 18.51 -18.37
N ILE A 25 16.23 19.54 -17.66
CA ILE A 25 15.19 19.39 -16.64
C ILE A 25 13.87 18.93 -17.28
N ILE A 26 13.46 19.54 -18.41
CA ILE A 26 12.26 19.15 -19.15
C ILE A 26 12.37 17.69 -19.60
N ARG A 27 13.52 17.29 -20.17
CA ARG A 27 13.75 15.89 -20.58
C ARG A 27 13.63 14.95 -19.39
N TYR A 28 14.26 15.28 -18.27
CA TYR A 28 14.18 14.50 -17.04
C TYR A 28 12.72 14.34 -16.56
N MET A 29 11.96 15.44 -16.51
CA MET A 29 10.55 15.43 -16.10
C MET A 29 9.68 14.64 -17.07
N LEU A 30 9.91 14.72 -18.38
CA LEU A 30 9.20 13.92 -19.38
C LEU A 30 9.51 12.43 -19.25
N CYS A 31 10.77 12.06 -19.02
CA CYS A 31 11.17 10.68 -18.75
C CYS A 31 10.47 10.12 -17.50
N HIS A 32 10.24 10.95 -16.48
CA HIS A 32 9.49 10.56 -15.28
C HIS A 32 7.97 10.50 -15.55
N LEU A 33 7.41 11.49 -16.24
CA LEU A 33 5.98 11.64 -16.49
C LEU A 33 5.42 10.52 -17.37
N LEU A 34 6.10 10.17 -18.47
CA LEU A 34 5.55 9.26 -19.49
C LEU A 34 5.30 7.83 -18.96
N PRO A 35 6.27 7.14 -18.31
CA PRO A 35 6.02 5.84 -17.71
C PRO A 35 4.98 5.89 -16.59
N GLY A 36 5.02 6.97 -15.80
CA GLY A 36 4.03 7.22 -14.75
C GLY A 36 2.61 7.33 -15.31
N LEU A 37 2.41 8.07 -16.40
CA LEU A 37 1.12 8.24 -17.05
C LEU A 37 0.54 6.90 -17.57
N ILE A 38 1.38 6.09 -18.21
CA ILE A 38 0.97 4.77 -18.72
C ILE A 38 0.50 3.87 -17.57
N LEU A 39 1.32 3.74 -16.52
CA LEU A 39 0.96 2.91 -15.36
C LEU A 39 -0.23 3.48 -14.59
N TYR A 40 -0.33 4.80 -14.47
CA TYR A 40 -1.45 5.45 -13.80
C TYR A 40 -2.77 5.18 -14.54
N GLY A 41 -2.78 5.17 -15.88
CA GLY A 41 -3.95 4.76 -16.67
C GLY A 41 -4.40 3.32 -16.40
N VAL A 42 -3.44 2.38 -16.32
CA VAL A 42 -3.71 0.98 -15.93
C VAL A 42 -4.27 0.92 -14.50
N TYR A 43 -3.69 1.69 -13.59
CA TYR A 43 -4.12 1.75 -12.19
C TYR A 43 -5.55 2.29 -12.05
N CYS A 44 -5.89 3.39 -12.73
CA CYS A 44 -7.24 3.94 -12.77
C CYS A 44 -8.26 2.90 -13.26
N THR A 45 -7.91 2.13 -14.29
CA THR A 45 -8.76 1.06 -14.81
C THR A 45 -8.98 -0.03 -13.76
N LEU A 46 -7.91 -0.52 -13.12
CA LEU A 46 -7.99 -1.52 -12.04
C LEU A 46 -8.83 -1.04 -10.85
N THR A 47 -8.64 0.22 -10.44
CA THR A 47 -9.41 0.84 -9.35
C THR A 47 -10.88 0.98 -9.72
N GLY A 48 -11.20 1.40 -10.95
CA GLY A 48 -12.57 1.46 -11.45
C GLY A 48 -13.27 0.10 -11.41
N VAL A 49 -12.61 -0.95 -11.91
CA VAL A 49 -13.13 -2.32 -11.87
C VAL A 49 -13.29 -2.80 -10.42
N ALA A 50 -12.32 -2.53 -9.53
CA ALA A 50 -12.42 -2.90 -8.12
C ALA A 50 -13.57 -2.18 -7.40
N MET A 51 -13.74 -0.88 -7.62
CA MET A 51 -14.85 -0.09 -7.07
C MET A 51 -16.20 -0.60 -7.58
N TYR A 52 -16.34 -0.83 -8.89
CA TYR A 52 -17.55 -1.41 -9.47
C TYR A 52 -17.87 -2.77 -8.86
N THR A 53 -16.85 -3.61 -8.66
CA THR A 53 -16.97 -4.95 -8.07
C THR A 53 -17.42 -4.93 -6.61
N VAL A 54 -17.01 -3.92 -5.85
CA VAL A 54 -17.47 -3.68 -4.48
C VAL A 54 -18.91 -3.14 -4.48
N ALA A 55 -19.21 -2.17 -5.35
CA ALA A 55 -20.52 -1.51 -5.42
C ALA A 55 -21.65 -2.44 -5.87
N THR A 56 -21.37 -3.37 -6.79
CA THR A 56 -22.35 -4.34 -7.32
C THR A 56 -22.61 -5.53 -6.40
N ARG A 57 -22.05 -5.56 -5.20
CA ARG A 57 -22.20 -6.69 -4.29
C ARG A 57 -23.58 -6.64 -3.59
N PRO A 58 -24.45 -7.65 -3.76
CA PRO A 58 -25.77 -7.69 -3.12
C PRO A 58 -25.69 -7.98 -1.61
N ASP A 59 -24.55 -8.49 -1.13
CA ASP A 59 -24.35 -8.79 0.30
C ASP A 59 -24.27 -7.52 1.14
N LYS A 60 -24.73 -7.62 2.40
CA LYS A 60 -24.59 -6.56 3.40
C LYS A 60 -23.14 -6.09 3.48
N VAL A 61 -22.95 -4.77 3.45
CA VAL A 61 -21.65 -4.11 3.61
C VAL A 61 -20.99 -4.58 4.91
N THR A 62 -20.01 -5.47 4.79
CA THR A 62 -19.22 -5.93 5.94
C THR A 62 -18.16 -4.90 6.28
N GLY A 63 -17.79 -4.79 7.56
CA GLY A 63 -16.71 -3.88 7.99
C GLY A 63 -15.41 -4.08 7.20
N ARG A 64 -15.07 -5.32 6.82
CA ARG A 64 -13.93 -5.63 5.95
C ARG A 64 -14.01 -4.93 4.59
N THR A 65 -15.19 -4.90 3.98
CA THR A 65 -15.40 -4.26 2.67
C THR A 65 -15.21 -2.76 2.80
N ILE A 66 -15.73 -2.14 3.87
CA ILE A 66 -15.53 -0.73 4.17
C ILE A 66 -14.03 -0.40 4.30
N TRP A 67 -13.29 -1.18 5.09
CA TRP A 67 -11.85 -0.97 5.26
C TRP A 67 -11.06 -1.10 3.95
N LEU A 68 -11.39 -2.08 3.10
CA LEU A 68 -10.74 -2.24 1.80
C LEU A 68 -11.07 -1.10 0.85
N THR A 69 -12.32 -0.63 0.83
CA THR A 69 -12.73 0.53 0.04
C THR A 69 -12.03 1.80 0.51
N LEU A 70 -11.94 2.02 1.82
CA LEU A 70 -11.21 3.16 2.39
C LEU A 70 -9.72 3.10 2.02
N ALA A 71 -9.09 1.93 2.11
CA ALA A 71 -7.71 1.75 1.68
C ALA A 71 -7.55 2.01 0.17
N LEU A 72 -8.51 1.58 -0.66
CA LEU A 72 -8.50 1.83 -2.10
C LEU A 72 -8.60 3.33 -2.42
N ILE A 73 -9.53 4.04 -1.78
CA ILE A 73 -9.69 5.49 -1.96
C ILE A 73 -8.43 6.22 -1.46
N ALA A 74 -7.90 5.86 -0.29
CA ALA A 74 -6.70 6.47 0.26
C ALA A 74 -5.49 6.28 -0.67
N THR A 75 -5.26 5.06 -1.15
CA THR A 75 -4.14 4.77 -2.07
C THR A 75 -4.33 5.45 -3.43
N MET A 76 -5.56 5.55 -3.94
CA MET A 76 -5.88 6.33 -5.15
C MET A 76 -5.55 7.81 -4.97
N CYS A 77 -5.99 8.43 -3.86
CA CYS A 77 -5.68 9.82 -3.56
C CYS A 77 -4.17 10.03 -3.44
N LEU A 78 -3.47 9.20 -2.66
CA LEU A 78 -2.03 9.31 -2.43
C LEU A 78 -1.23 9.25 -3.73
N VAL A 79 -1.49 8.26 -4.60
CA VAL A 79 -0.78 8.15 -5.88
C VAL A 79 -1.14 9.27 -6.85
N THR A 80 -2.39 9.73 -6.83
CA THR A 80 -2.80 10.87 -7.69
C THR A 80 -2.08 12.14 -7.26
N PHE A 81 -2.01 12.43 -5.96
CA PHE A 81 -1.26 13.56 -5.46
C PHE A 81 0.24 13.41 -5.73
N ASP A 82 0.81 12.24 -5.45
CA ASP A 82 2.22 11.97 -5.72
C ASP A 82 2.58 12.25 -7.18
N TRP A 83 1.85 11.65 -8.12
CA TRP A 83 2.09 11.83 -9.56
C TRP A 83 1.94 13.29 -10.00
N CYS A 84 0.89 13.98 -9.51
CA CYS A 84 0.67 15.40 -9.81
C CYS A 84 1.79 16.30 -9.25
N LEU A 85 2.19 16.09 -8.00
CA LEU A 85 3.18 16.93 -7.30
C LEU A 85 4.62 16.64 -7.77
N ALA A 86 4.94 15.39 -8.09
CA ALA A 86 6.29 14.98 -8.46
C ALA A 86 6.63 15.23 -9.94
N ALA A 87 5.64 15.14 -10.84
CA ALA A 87 5.89 15.22 -12.29
C ALA A 87 5.14 16.39 -12.95
N LEU A 88 3.82 16.47 -12.79
CA LEU A 88 2.99 17.39 -13.57
C LEU A 88 3.20 18.86 -13.18
N ILE A 89 3.20 19.16 -11.88
CA ILE A 89 3.35 20.53 -11.38
C ILE A 89 4.74 21.11 -11.72
N PRO A 90 5.87 20.44 -11.43
CA PRO A 90 7.19 20.95 -11.81
C PRO A 90 7.33 21.17 -13.32
N LEU A 91 6.77 20.26 -14.15
CA LEU A 91 6.78 20.42 -15.61
C LEU A 91 5.94 21.62 -16.07
N LYS A 92 4.77 21.84 -15.47
CA LYS A 92 3.95 23.02 -15.75
C LYS A 92 4.70 24.30 -15.35
N THR A 93 5.26 24.34 -14.15
CA THR A 93 5.97 25.51 -13.62
C THR A 93 7.21 25.85 -14.45
N ILE A 94 7.98 24.86 -14.93
CA ILE A 94 9.15 25.13 -15.79
C ILE A 94 8.74 25.65 -17.17
N ILE A 95 7.64 25.16 -17.73
CA ILE A 95 7.13 25.63 -19.02
C ILE A 95 6.62 27.07 -18.87
N GLU A 96 5.78 27.33 -17.88
CA GLU A 96 5.18 28.65 -17.65
C GLU A 96 6.23 29.69 -17.29
N ASN A 97 7.00 29.45 -16.22
CA ASN A 97 7.92 30.47 -15.68
C ASN A 97 9.28 30.47 -16.38
N GLY A 98 9.70 29.32 -16.93
CA GLY A 98 11.01 29.18 -17.59
C GLY A 98 10.97 29.52 -19.07
N LEU A 99 9.91 29.11 -19.79
CA LEU A 99 9.86 29.25 -21.25
C LEU A 99 8.85 30.30 -21.73
N LEU A 100 7.68 30.38 -21.10
CA LEU A 100 6.55 31.18 -21.57
C LEU A 100 6.37 32.53 -20.85
N ASP A 101 7.16 32.84 -19.84
CA ASP A 101 7.08 34.10 -19.08
C ASP A 101 7.43 35.30 -19.96
N VAL A 102 6.41 35.98 -20.52
CA VAL A 102 6.59 37.12 -21.43
C VAL A 102 7.04 38.39 -20.68
N ASP A 103 6.70 38.49 -19.40
CA ASP A 103 6.92 39.71 -18.61
C ASP A 103 8.41 39.86 -18.23
N THR A 104 9.14 38.75 -18.21
CA THR A 104 10.58 38.73 -17.93
C THR A 104 11.38 38.60 -19.24
N SER A 105 12.15 39.61 -19.63
CA SER A 105 12.94 39.60 -20.87
C SER A 105 14.23 38.75 -20.77
N SER A 106 14.85 38.69 -19.58
CA SER A 106 16.10 37.96 -19.34
C SER A 106 15.85 36.48 -19.04
N MET A 107 16.56 35.59 -19.75
CA MET A 107 16.52 34.15 -19.49
C MET A 107 17.08 33.79 -18.10
N THR A 108 18.05 34.55 -17.60
CA THR A 108 18.62 34.36 -16.27
C THR A 108 17.57 34.70 -15.20
N ASP A 109 16.81 35.78 -15.39
CA ASP A 109 15.74 36.17 -14.46
C ASP A 109 14.59 35.15 -14.48
N ARG A 110 14.18 34.65 -15.66
CA ARG A 110 13.21 33.56 -15.77
C ARG A 110 13.64 32.31 -15.00
N ARG A 111 14.93 31.95 -15.08
CA ARG A 111 15.49 30.83 -14.31
C ARG A 111 15.39 31.07 -12.81
N LEU A 112 15.65 32.29 -12.35
CA LEU A 112 15.53 32.67 -10.94
C LEU A 112 14.06 32.64 -10.49
N ASN A 113 13.13 33.21 -11.28
CA ASN A 113 11.70 33.18 -11.03
C ASN A 113 11.17 31.73 -10.95
N TYR A 114 11.62 30.86 -11.85
CA TYR A 114 11.30 29.43 -11.80
C TYR A 114 11.82 28.78 -10.51
N ALA A 115 13.09 29.01 -10.15
CA ALA A 115 13.66 28.46 -8.92
C ALA A 115 12.89 28.95 -7.70
N GLU A 116 12.60 30.25 -7.62
CA GLU A 116 11.81 30.84 -6.55
C GLU A 116 10.39 30.29 -6.51
N ALA A 117 9.71 30.13 -7.64
CA ALA A 117 8.36 29.56 -7.70
C ALA A 117 8.32 28.11 -7.18
N ILE A 118 9.32 27.30 -7.53
CA ILE A 118 9.45 25.95 -6.96
C ILE A 118 9.71 26.03 -5.46
N HIS A 119 10.62 26.90 -5.01
CA HIS A 119 10.97 27.02 -3.60
C HIS A 119 9.82 27.54 -2.73
N ALA A 120 9.08 28.53 -3.22
CA ALA A 120 7.90 29.10 -2.59
C ALA A 120 6.73 28.11 -2.52
N SER A 121 6.74 27.09 -3.37
CA SER A 121 5.70 26.08 -3.36
C SER A 121 5.81 25.21 -2.09
N LYS A 122 4.83 25.36 -1.18
CA LYS A 122 4.61 24.44 -0.04
C LYS A 122 4.33 22.99 -0.48
N ILE A 123 4.21 22.80 -1.80
CA ILE A 123 4.01 21.54 -2.51
C ILE A 123 5.13 20.54 -2.20
N TYR A 124 6.39 20.99 -2.09
CA TYR A 124 7.49 20.08 -1.77
C TYR A 124 7.32 19.43 -0.39
N VAL A 125 6.91 20.21 0.60
CA VAL A 125 6.62 19.69 1.95
C VAL A 125 5.51 18.66 1.87
N LEU A 126 4.41 18.97 1.18
CA LEU A 126 3.31 18.01 1.02
C LEU A 126 3.76 16.72 0.32
N ALA A 127 4.53 16.82 -0.77
CA ALA A 127 5.06 15.66 -1.48
C ALA A 127 5.91 14.76 -0.56
N GLN A 128 6.75 15.37 0.29
CA GLN A 128 7.60 14.65 1.25
C GLN A 128 6.78 13.84 2.26
N TRP A 129 5.65 14.38 2.72
CA TRP A 129 4.77 13.72 3.69
C TRP A 129 3.76 12.74 3.07
N LEU A 130 3.53 12.78 1.75
CA LEU A 130 2.65 11.82 1.10
C LEU A 130 3.42 10.62 0.54
N SER A 131 4.53 10.87 -0.14
CA SER A 131 5.25 9.85 -0.93
C SER A 131 6.77 9.82 -0.69
N ALA A 132 7.29 10.79 0.08
CA ALA A 132 8.71 10.91 0.46
C ALA A 132 9.75 10.91 -0.68
N ASN A 133 9.35 10.73 -1.96
CA ASN A 133 10.13 10.75 -3.20
C ASN A 133 11.42 9.91 -3.22
N THR A 134 11.73 9.19 -2.15
CA THR A 134 12.96 8.42 -1.97
C THR A 134 12.65 7.18 -1.12
N SER A 135 13.25 6.04 -1.48
CA SER A 135 13.46 4.86 -0.62
C SER A 135 12.25 4.26 0.12
N ASP A 136 11.39 3.47 -0.54
CA ASP A 136 10.26 2.70 0.07
C ASP A 136 9.56 3.28 1.30
N THR A 137 9.46 4.60 1.37
CA THR A 137 8.94 5.33 2.50
C THR A 137 7.81 6.23 2.04
N GLY A 138 6.87 6.52 2.93
CA GLY A 138 5.65 7.25 2.61
C GLY A 138 4.41 6.54 3.12
N LEU A 139 3.32 7.30 3.24
CA LEU A 139 2.04 6.78 3.70
C LEU A 139 1.54 5.63 2.84
N LEU A 140 1.81 5.68 1.54
CA LEU A 140 1.45 4.63 0.59
C LEU A 140 2.06 3.27 0.97
N PHE A 141 3.37 3.25 1.28
CA PHE A 141 4.09 2.03 1.63
C PHE A 141 3.67 1.51 3.01
N ILE A 142 3.41 2.42 3.97
CA ILE A 142 2.86 2.04 5.27
C ILE A 142 1.48 1.38 5.13
N ILE A 143 0.59 1.92 4.29
CA ILE A 143 -0.71 1.29 4.02
C ILE A 143 -0.52 -0.09 3.39
N SER A 144 0.38 -0.21 2.41
CA SER A 144 0.71 -1.49 1.77
C SER A 144 1.21 -2.53 2.78
N ASP A 145 2.13 -2.15 3.67
CA ASP A 145 2.69 -3.03 4.70
C ASP A 145 1.63 -3.45 5.72
N ILE A 146 0.76 -2.53 6.14
CA ILE A 146 -0.38 -2.83 7.02
C ILE A 146 -1.29 -3.87 6.38
N LEU A 147 -1.61 -3.72 5.08
CA LEU A 147 -2.44 -4.68 4.35
C LEU A 147 -1.74 -6.04 4.21
N ALA A 148 -0.43 -6.08 3.95
CA ALA A 148 0.35 -7.31 3.91
C ALA A 148 0.34 -8.03 5.27
N CYS A 149 0.66 -7.31 6.35
CA CYS A 149 0.66 -7.82 7.71
C CYS A 149 -0.72 -8.32 8.14
N TRP A 150 -1.78 -7.55 7.86
CA TRP A 150 -3.16 -7.93 8.16
C TRP A 150 -3.54 -9.24 7.48
N ARG A 151 -3.21 -9.42 6.19
CA ARG A 151 -3.46 -10.67 5.45
C ARG A 151 -2.71 -11.85 6.07
N ALA A 152 -1.43 -11.69 6.37
CA ALA A 152 -0.63 -12.74 7.01
C ALA A 152 -1.24 -13.18 8.36
N ILE A 153 -1.67 -12.22 9.19
CA ILE A 153 -2.30 -12.48 10.50
C ILE A 153 -3.68 -13.13 10.34
N ALA A 154 -4.46 -12.75 9.32
CA ALA A 154 -5.76 -13.35 9.03
C ALA A 154 -5.61 -14.82 8.60
N ILE A 155 -4.61 -15.12 7.77
CA ILE A 155 -4.33 -16.46 7.25
C ILE A 155 -3.73 -17.39 8.30
N TRP A 156 -2.92 -16.88 9.23
CA TRP A 156 -2.29 -17.68 10.28
C TRP A 156 -3.29 -18.39 11.21
N GLY A 157 -4.52 -17.91 11.30
CA GLY A 157 -5.60 -18.51 12.07
C GLY A 157 -5.49 -18.30 13.60
N PRO A 158 -6.58 -18.48 14.37
CA PRO A 158 -6.61 -18.22 15.81
C PRO A 158 -5.94 -19.29 16.67
N THR A 159 -5.86 -20.53 16.19
CA THR A 159 -5.45 -21.70 16.99
C THR A 159 -3.93 -21.89 17.09
N ARG A 160 -3.12 -21.14 16.33
CA ARG A 160 -1.67 -21.31 16.32
C ARG A 160 -0.98 -20.59 17.48
N ARG A 161 -0.15 -21.34 18.23
CA ARG A 161 0.57 -20.91 19.45
C ARG A 161 1.34 -19.59 19.29
N PHE A 162 1.93 -19.33 18.12
CA PHE A 162 2.79 -18.17 17.87
C PHE A 162 2.08 -16.92 17.33
N ARG A 163 0.74 -16.87 17.30
CA ARG A 163 -0.01 -15.75 16.72
C ARG A 163 0.29 -14.40 17.40
N LYS A 164 0.43 -14.38 18.72
CA LYS A 164 0.69 -13.15 19.50
C LYS A 164 2.07 -12.57 19.17
N THR A 165 3.10 -13.41 19.23
CA THR A 165 4.48 -13.04 18.88
C THR A 165 4.57 -12.55 17.44
N LEU A 166 3.91 -13.25 16.51
CA LEU A 166 3.92 -12.86 15.11
C LEU A 166 3.25 -11.49 14.88
N ARG A 167 2.09 -11.27 15.51
CA ARG A 167 1.40 -9.97 15.44
C ARG A 167 2.30 -8.86 15.99
N LEU A 168 2.94 -9.09 17.14
CA LEU A 168 3.85 -8.13 17.75
C LEU A 168 5.03 -7.82 16.83
N ALA A 169 5.65 -8.83 16.23
CA ALA A 169 6.78 -8.67 15.31
C ALA A 169 6.39 -7.86 14.06
N LEU A 170 5.28 -8.20 13.40
CA LEU A 170 4.79 -7.46 12.24
C LEU A 170 4.40 -6.03 12.59
N SER A 171 3.68 -5.82 13.69
CA SER A 171 3.32 -4.48 14.17
C SER A 171 4.55 -3.66 14.54
N PHE A 172 5.58 -4.28 15.13
CA PHE A 172 6.84 -3.61 15.44
C PHE A 172 7.56 -3.16 14.17
N LEU A 173 7.68 -4.01 13.14
CA LEU A 173 8.33 -3.64 11.88
C LEU A 173 7.61 -2.48 11.17
N VAL A 174 6.27 -2.52 11.10
CA VAL A 174 5.47 -1.41 10.53
C VAL A 174 5.65 -0.13 11.35
N PHE A 175 5.67 -0.23 12.68
CA PHE A 175 5.88 0.92 13.56
C PHE A 175 7.28 1.54 13.39
N VAL A 176 8.31 0.70 13.29
CA VAL A 176 9.69 1.12 13.01
C VAL A 176 9.75 1.84 11.66
N SER A 177 9.21 1.26 10.60
CA SER A 177 9.13 1.90 9.27
C SER A 177 8.47 3.27 9.35
N PHE A 178 7.30 3.36 9.99
CA PHE A 178 6.55 4.61 10.16
C PHE A 178 7.35 5.66 10.93
N THR A 179 7.99 5.29 12.03
CA THR A 179 8.74 6.22 12.89
C THR A 179 9.96 6.79 12.17
N PHE A 180 10.72 5.94 11.50
CA PHE A 180 11.89 6.36 10.72
C PHE A 180 11.49 7.21 9.50
N TRP A 181 10.40 6.87 8.82
CA TRP A 181 9.84 7.70 7.75
C TRP A 181 9.37 9.07 8.25
N ALA A 182 8.67 9.14 9.39
CA ALA A 182 8.21 10.41 9.94
C ALA A 182 9.39 11.31 10.36
N ALA A 183 10.44 10.73 10.96
CA ALA A 183 11.68 11.43 11.27
C ALA A 183 12.40 11.92 9.99
N TYR A 184 12.45 11.07 8.96
CA TYR A 184 12.98 11.44 7.65
C TYR A 184 12.22 12.62 7.03
N ALA A 185 10.89 12.54 6.96
CA ALA A 185 10.05 13.60 6.41
C ALA A 185 10.17 14.92 7.21
N GLY A 186 10.23 14.83 8.53
CA GLY A 186 10.43 15.98 9.41
C GLY A 186 11.78 16.66 9.21
N THR A 187 12.88 15.90 9.22
CA THR A 187 14.23 16.45 9.01
C THR A 187 14.39 17.03 7.60
N ARG A 188 13.86 16.37 6.56
CA ARG A 188 13.78 16.90 5.19
C ARG A 188 13.02 18.22 5.11
N THR A 189 11.86 18.29 5.75
CA THR A 189 11.02 19.51 5.79
C THR A 189 11.77 20.64 6.49
N GLN A 190 12.40 20.37 7.64
CA GLN A 190 13.17 21.36 8.38
C GLN A 190 14.36 21.87 7.57
N SER A 191 15.14 20.97 6.95
CA SER A 191 16.25 21.37 6.09
C SER A 191 15.80 22.22 4.92
N TYR A 192 14.70 21.83 4.26
CA TYR A 192 14.13 22.60 3.15
C TYR A 192 13.73 24.03 3.58
N ILE A 193 13.09 24.18 4.74
CA ILE A 193 12.73 25.49 5.28
C ILE A 193 13.98 26.30 5.65
N ALA A 194 14.98 25.67 6.29
CA ALA A 194 16.19 26.34 6.73
C ALA A 194 17.09 26.81 5.59
N THR A 195 17.17 26.07 4.47
CA THR A 195 18.02 26.41 3.32
C THR A 195 17.30 27.25 2.26
N SER A 196 16.13 27.81 2.56
CA SER A 196 15.28 28.51 1.58
C SER A 196 15.02 27.67 0.32
N GLY A 197 14.87 26.36 0.52
CA GLY A 197 14.54 25.41 -0.53
C GLY A 197 15.72 24.85 -1.32
N ILE A 198 16.96 25.26 -1.07
CA ILE A 198 18.13 24.69 -1.77
C ILE A 198 18.30 23.24 -1.31
N PRO A 199 18.14 22.24 -2.21
CA PRO A 199 18.35 20.85 -1.85
C PRO A 199 19.84 20.63 -1.62
N ASN A 200 20.21 20.25 -0.39
CA ASN A 200 21.56 19.77 -0.11
C ASN A 200 21.78 18.48 -0.90
N GLY A 201 22.93 18.36 -1.55
CA GLY A 201 23.34 17.11 -2.21
C GLY A 201 23.25 15.97 -1.21
N GLN A 202 22.61 14.86 -1.59
CA GLN A 202 22.44 13.71 -0.72
C GLN A 202 23.72 12.86 -0.74
N SER A 203 24.41 12.81 0.39
CA SER A 203 25.32 11.72 0.69
C SER A 203 24.56 10.57 1.35
N ASN A 204 24.98 9.34 1.09
CA ASN A 204 24.47 8.17 1.82
C ASN A 204 24.82 8.21 3.31
N GLU A 205 25.79 9.05 3.69
CA GLU A 205 26.17 9.32 5.08
C GLU A 205 25.26 10.34 5.75
N ASP A 206 24.42 11.06 4.99
CA ASP A 206 23.52 12.04 5.56
C ASP A 206 22.47 11.33 6.42
N LEU A 207 22.19 11.92 7.59
CA LEU A 207 21.16 11.42 8.50
C LEU A 207 19.83 11.12 7.79
N GLN A 208 19.44 11.98 6.86
CA GLN A 208 18.22 11.82 6.07
C GLN A 208 18.24 10.54 5.22
N ALA A 209 19.35 10.25 4.54
CA ALA A 209 19.51 9.03 3.75
C ALA A 209 19.44 7.79 4.66
N VAL A 210 20.13 7.81 5.79
CA VAL A 210 20.12 6.71 6.77
C VAL A 210 18.71 6.44 7.32
N LEU A 211 17.97 7.49 7.68
CA LEU A 211 16.58 7.35 8.16
C LEU A 211 15.67 6.75 7.08
N GLY A 212 15.75 7.25 5.84
CA GLY A 212 14.96 6.73 4.71
C GLY A 212 15.29 5.27 4.37
N MET A 213 16.58 4.92 4.31
CA MET A 213 17.03 3.54 4.07
C MET A 213 16.58 2.59 5.18
N THR A 214 16.69 3.02 6.45
CA THR A 214 16.27 2.19 7.60
C THR A 214 14.77 1.91 7.57
N ALA A 215 13.95 2.92 7.23
CA ALA A 215 12.52 2.74 7.04
C ALA A 215 12.19 1.81 5.87
N SER A 216 12.86 1.96 4.71
CA SER A 216 12.71 1.04 3.56
C SER A 216 13.06 -0.40 3.94
N VAL A 217 14.16 -0.64 4.66
CA VAL A 217 14.55 -1.98 5.12
C VAL A 217 13.52 -2.57 6.08
N ALA A 218 12.97 -1.77 7.01
CA ALA A 218 11.91 -2.21 7.91
C ALA A 218 10.62 -2.57 7.15
N SER A 219 10.24 -1.75 6.16
CA SER A 219 9.11 -2.01 5.25
C SER A 219 9.30 -3.31 4.47
N LEU A 220 10.44 -3.47 3.81
CA LEU A 220 10.83 -4.69 3.08
C LEU A 220 10.81 -5.92 3.98
N ALA A 221 11.38 -5.84 5.18
CA ALA A 221 11.37 -6.93 6.16
C ALA A 221 9.94 -7.31 6.58
N SER A 222 9.06 -6.31 6.79
CA SER A 222 7.66 -6.56 7.14
C SER A 222 6.92 -7.29 6.02
N ASN A 223 7.15 -6.88 4.77
CA ASN A 223 6.53 -7.47 3.59
C ASN A 223 7.07 -8.88 3.30
N LEU A 224 8.40 -9.09 3.38
CA LEU A 224 9.02 -10.41 3.22
C LEU A 224 8.53 -11.38 4.30
N LEU A 225 8.47 -10.94 5.56
CA LEU A 225 7.97 -11.76 6.65
C LEU A 225 6.49 -12.12 6.43
N ALA A 226 5.64 -11.14 6.11
CA ALA A 226 4.22 -11.36 5.80
C ALA A 226 4.04 -12.34 4.63
N THR A 227 4.77 -12.13 3.53
CA THR A 227 4.75 -12.98 2.33
C THR A 227 5.24 -14.40 2.64
N GLY A 228 6.33 -14.53 3.39
CA GLY A 228 6.87 -15.82 3.83
C GLY A 228 5.89 -16.61 4.71
N ILE A 229 5.14 -15.94 5.59
CA ILE A 229 4.10 -16.57 6.39
C ILE A 229 2.95 -17.07 5.53
N ILE A 230 2.49 -16.24 4.59
CA ILE A 230 1.44 -16.63 3.63
C ILE A 230 1.93 -17.87 2.87
N GLY A 231 3.14 -17.83 2.31
CA GLY A 231 3.75 -18.93 1.57
C GLY A 231 3.92 -20.21 2.39
N TYR A 232 4.38 -20.09 3.64
CA TYR A 232 4.49 -21.22 4.56
C TYR A 232 3.12 -21.86 4.85
N VAL A 233 2.09 -21.05 5.10
CA VAL A 233 0.72 -21.55 5.31
C VAL A 233 0.20 -22.25 4.05
N SER A 234 0.43 -21.67 2.87
CA SER A 234 0.10 -22.28 1.57
C SER A 234 0.76 -23.65 1.42
N TRP A 235 2.07 -23.72 1.67
CA TRP A 235 2.86 -24.94 1.54
C TRP A 235 2.42 -26.01 2.54
N ALA A 236 2.25 -25.64 3.81
CA ALA A 236 1.80 -26.55 4.86
C ALA A 236 0.40 -27.11 4.56
N PHE A 237 -0.51 -26.29 4.02
CA PHE A 237 -1.83 -26.73 3.60
C PHE A 237 -1.79 -27.75 2.46
N ILE A 238 -0.90 -27.56 1.48
CA ILE A 238 -0.69 -28.51 0.36
C ILE A 238 -0.09 -29.82 0.88
N HIS A 239 0.91 -29.75 1.78
CA HIS A 239 1.64 -30.93 2.27
C HIS A 239 0.90 -31.72 3.35
N SER A 240 0.05 -31.09 4.16
CA SER A 240 -0.67 -31.76 5.26
C SER A 240 -1.77 -32.72 4.77
N GLY A 241 -1.83 -33.04 3.48
CA GLY A 241 -2.46 -34.29 3.05
C GLY A 241 -3.96 -34.39 3.29
N SER A 242 -4.72 -33.29 3.29
CA SER A 242 -6.19 -33.33 3.09
C SER A 242 -6.61 -33.88 1.70
N VAL A 243 -5.68 -34.55 1.02
CA VAL A 243 -5.78 -35.18 -0.31
C VAL A 243 -6.51 -36.53 -0.23
N THR A 244 -6.74 -37.10 0.96
CA THR A 244 -7.59 -38.30 1.11
C THR A 244 -9.09 -38.02 0.98
N ALA A 245 -9.52 -36.75 0.91
CA ALA A 245 -10.87 -36.39 0.50
C ALA A 245 -10.85 -36.04 -1.01
N PRO A 246 -11.21 -36.97 -1.92
CA PRO A 246 -11.09 -36.78 -3.38
C PRO A 246 -11.90 -35.63 -3.97
N ASN A 247 -12.66 -34.88 -3.16
CA ASN A 247 -13.50 -33.78 -3.61
C ASN A 247 -13.36 -32.46 -2.82
N ARG A 248 -12.46 -32.37 -1.83
CA ARG A 248 -12.21 -31.08 -1.13
C ARG A 248 -11.13 -30.26 -1.84
N SER A 249 -11.54 -29.73 -3.00
CA SER A 249 -11.11 -28.50 -3.67
C SER A 249 -9.72 -27.92 -3.29
N PHE A 250 -8.75 -28.25 -4.13
CA PHE A 250 -7.41 -27.66 -4.32
C PHE A 250 -7.38 -26.14 -4.65
N ARG A 251 -8.48 -25.41 -4.44
CA ARG A 251 -8.67 -24.05 -4.97
C ARG A 251 -8.26 -22.95 -3.99
N GLY A 252 -8.41 -23.17 -2.67
CA GLY A 252 -7.92 -22.24 -1.65
C GLY A 252 -6.39 -22.09 -1.67
N SER A 253 -5.67 -23.18 -1.92
CA SER A 253 -4.21 -23.16 -2.08
C SER A 253 -3.76 -22.33 -3.29
N LYS A 254 -4.53 -22.30 -4.39
CA LYS A 254 -4.20 -21.46 -5.56
C LYS A 254 -4.26 -19.96 -5.26
N VAL A 255 -5.28 -19.48 -4.55
CA VAL A 255 -5.37 -18.06 -4.14
C VAL A 255 -4.19 -17.68 -3.25
N LEU A 256 -3.89 -18.57 -2.30
CA LEU A 256 -2.76 -18.45 -1.39
C LEU A 256 -1.42 -18.38 -2.16
N VAL A 257 -1.25 -19.19 -3.21
CA VAL A 257 -0.09 -19.10 -4.12
C VAL A 257 -0.05 -17.76 -4.85
N TYR A 258 -1.15 -17.27 -5.44
CA TYR A 258 -1.17 -15.97 -6.10
C TYR A 258 -0.89 -14.79 -5.15
N LEU A 259 -1.33 -14.89 -3.89
CA LEU A 259 -1.01 -13.91 -2.86
C LEU A 259 0.47 -13.95 -2.48
N THR A 260 1.07 -15.13 -2.39
CA THR A 260 2.51 -15.27 -2.17
C THR A 260 3.29 -14.74 -3.37
N GLU A 261 2.87 -15.06 -4.59
CA GLU A 261 3.51 -14.62 -5.83
C GLU A 261 3.47 -13.09 -5.98
N SER A 262 2.31 -12.47 -5.75
CA SER A 262 2.18 -11.01 -5.77
C SER A 262 2.97 -10.32 -4.65
N GLY A 263 3.03 -10.90 -3.46
CA GLY A 263 3.89 -10.41 -2.37
C GLY A 263 5.38 -10.51 -2.68
N ALA A 264 5.81 -11.61 -3.30
CA ALA A 264 7.20 -11.82 -3.73
C ALA A 264 7.59 -10.85 -4.86
N PHE A 265 6.71 -10.65 -5.84
CA PHE A 265 6.90 -9.66 -6.90
C PHE A 265 7.08 -8.25 -6.32
N TYR A 266 6.24 -7.88 -5.34
CA TYR A 266 6.38 -6.60 -4.64
C TYR A 266 7.70 -6.49 -3.86
N ALA A 267 8.14 -7.56 -3.18
CA ALA A 267 9.43 -7.57 -2.49
C ALA A 267 10.62 -7.40 -3.46
N VAL A 268 10.56 -8.00 -4.66
CA VAL A 268 11.58 -7.78 -5.70
C VAL A 268 11.65 -6.31 -6.11
N ILE A 269 10.50 -5.66 -6.31
CA ILE A 269 10.45 -4.23 -6.62
C ILE A 269 11.10 -3.40 -5.50
N GLN A 270 10.78 -3.69 -4.24
CA GLN A 270 11.38 -3.02 -3.08
C GLN A 270 12.91 -3.20 -3.03
N ILE A 271 13.40 -4.42 -3.28
CA ILE A 271 14.84 -4.70 -3.33
C ILE A 271 15.53 -3.90 -4.45
N ILE A 272 14.96 -3.87 -5.65
CA ILE A 272 15.52 -3.10 -6.78
C ILE A 272 15.54 -1.61 -6.42
N ARG A 273 14.47 -1.08 -5.81
CA ARG A 273 14.44 0.34 -5.41
C ARG A 273 15.46 0.67 -4.35
N LEU A 274 15.61 -0.18 -3.33
CA LEU A 274 16.63 0.00 -2.29
C LEU A 274 18.04 -0.04 -2.92
N ALA A 275 18.30 -0.98 -3.83
CA ALA A 275 19.58 -1.07 -4.54
C ALA A 275 19.87 0.16 -5.40
N LEU A 276 18.87 0.69 -6.13
CA LEU A 276 19.01 1.93 -6.90
C LEU A 276 19.29 3.13 -5.99
N THR A 277 18.58 3.24 -4.86
CA THR A 277 18.82 4.29 -3.86
C THR A 277 20.26 4.23 -3.33
N LEU A 278 20.74 3.03 -2.97
CA LEU A 278 22.11 2.81 -2.49
C LEU A 278 23.17 3.10 -3.55
N SER A 279 22.80 3.01 -4.84
CA SER A 279 23.72 3.26 -5.95
C SER A 279 23.91 4.76 -6.22
N ILE A 280 23.01 5.62 -5.73
CA ILE A 280 23.19 7.06 -5.79
C ILE A 280 24.28 7.46 -4.79
N SER A 281 25.27 8.17 -5.28
CA SER A 281 26.38 8.71 -4.50
C SER A 281 26.51 10.22 -4.76
N PRO A 282 27.26 10.97 -3.94
CA PRO A 282 27.55 12.38 -4.21
C PRO A 282 28.18 12.67 -5.58
N SER A 283 28.85 11.67 -6.18
CA SER A 283 29.44 11.78 -7.52
C SER A 283 28.47 11.46 -8.66
N THR A 284 27.25 11.02 -8.35
CA THR A 284 26.23 10.73 -9.36
C THR A 284 25.73 12.04 -9.97
N PRO A 285 25.89 12.25 -11.30
CA PRO A 285 25.45 13.49 -11.94
C PRO A 285 23.94 13.65 -11.81
N THR A 286 23.50 14.81 -11.30
CA THR A 286 22.08 15.19 -11.32
C THR A 286 21.57 15.21 -12.76
N TYR A 287 20.39 14.63 -13.00
CA TYR A 287 19.83 14.41 -14.34
C TYR A 287 20.64 13.44 -15.22
N GLY A 288 21.63 12.75 -14.63
CA GLY A 288 22.33 11.64 -15.26
C GLY A 288 21.40 10.44 -15.48
N SER A 289 21.89 9.43 -16.22
CA SER A 289 21.09 8.24 -16.52
C SER A 289 20.67 7.47 -15.28
N LEU A 290 21.57 7.31 -14.29
CA LEU A 290 21.27 6.61 -13.03
C LEU A 290 20.25 7.36 -12.17
N ASP A 291 20.44 8.67 -12.00
CA ASP A 291 19.50 9.54 -11.26
C ASP A 291 18.11 9.53 -11.91
N THR A 292 18.06 9.68 -13.24
CA THR A 292 16.82 9.58 -14.02
C THR A 292 16.17 8.20 -13.86
N ALA A 293 16.94 7.11 -13.98
CA ALA A 293 16.41 5.75 -13.83
C ALA A 293 15.87 5.52 -12.42
N CYS A 294 16.56 6.00 -11.39
CA CYS A 294 16.09 5.90 -10.00
C CYS A 294 14.78 6.67 -9.80
N ALA A 295 14.68 7.90 -10.31
CA ALA A 295 13.46 8.69 -10.20
C ALA A 295 12.27 8.05 -10.93
N VAL A 296 12.49 7.60 -12.18
CA VAL A 296 11.46 6.87 -12.95
C VAL A 296 11.03 5.61 -12.21
N PHE A 297 11.98 4.81 -11.70
CA PHE A 297 11.68 3.58 -10.98
C PHE A 297 10.94 3.85 -9.67
N ALA A 298 11.32 4.90 -8.93
CA ALA A 298 10.64 5.30 -7.70
C ALA A 298 9.17 5.69 -7.96
N GLY A 299 8.90 6.56 -8.94
CA GLY A 299 7.53 6.97 -9.27
C GLY A 299 6.68 5.82 -9.81
N THR A 300 7.23 5.01 -10.72
CA THR A 300 6.51 3.86 -11.29
C THR A 300 6.22 2.76 -10.26
N SER A 301 7.17 2.45 -9.38
CA SER A 301 6.99 1.48 -8.31
C SER A 301 5.95 1.93 -7.27
N ALA A 302 5.83 3.23 -6.99
CA ALA A 302 4.75 3.75 -6.15
C ALA A 302 3.37 3.43 -6.74
N ILE A 303 3.18 3.66 -8.05
CA ILE A 303 1.93 3.31 -8.75
C ILE A 303 1.68 1.79 -8.68
N VAL A 304 2.69 0.96 -8.96
CA VAL A 304 2.57 -0.50 -8.87
C VAL A 304 2.21 -0.96 -7.45
N THR A 305 2.75 -0.29 -6.43
CA THR A 305 2.42 -0.56 -5.03
C THR A 305 0.95 -0.25 -4.75
N ALA A 306 0.41 0.85 -5.28
CA ALA A 306 -1.00 1.14 -5.13
C ALA A 306 -1.90 0.16 -5.89
N MET A 307 -1.47 -0.37 -7.05
CA MET A 307 -2.19 -1.41 -7.81
C MET A 307 -2.43 -2.68 -6.98
N HIS A 308 -1.62 -2.93 -5.96
CA HIS A 308 -1.78 -4.09 -5.09
C HIS A 308 -3.14 -4.08 -4.36
N THR A 309 -3.67 -2.93 -3.94
CA THR A 309 -4.97 -2.85 -3.25
C THR A 309 -6.15 -3.27 -4.14
N PRO A 310 -6.38 -2.69 -5.33
CA PRO A 310 -7.43 -3.16 -6.23
C PRO A 310 -7.16 -4.59 -6.70
N ALA A 311 -5.92 -4.99 -6.97
CA ALA A 311 -5.60 -6.38 -7.33
C ALA A 311 -6.05 -7.37 -6.23
N VAL A 312 -5.79 -7.07 -4.95
CA VAL A 312 -6.27 -7.89 -3.83
C VAL A 312 -7.79 -7.91 -3.75
N ILE A 313 -8.47 -6.79 -3.96
CA ILE A 313 -9.94 -6.73 -3.97
C ILE A 313 -10.49 -7.63 -5.10
N LEU A 314 -9.91 -7.53 -6.29
CA LEU A 314 -10.29 -8.33 -7.45
C LEU A 314 -9.99 -9.81 -7.24
N ILE A 315 -8.81 -10.17 -6.71
CA ILE A 315 -8.46 -11.55 -6.37
C ILE A 315 -9.40 -12.09 -5.29
N VAL A 316 -9.74 -11.32 -4.26
CA VAL A 316 -10.65 -11.77 -3.20
C VAL A 316 -12.08 -11.94 -3.72
N LYS A 317 -12.53 -11.10 -4.65
CA LYS A 317 -13.87 -11.22 -5.25
C LYS A 317 -13.94 -12.28 -6.34
N TYR A 318 -13.11 -12.16 -7.37
CA TYR A 318 -13.14 -13.01 -8.56
C TYR A 318 -12.35 -14.30 -8.37
N GLY A 319 -11.46 -14.38 -7.38
CA GLY A 319 -10.71 -15.59 -7.05
C GLY A 319 -11.54 -16.64 -6.34
N LEU A 320 -12.48 -17.25 -7.06
CA LEU A 320 -13.29 -18.38 -6.61
C LEU A 320 -14.28 -18.00 -5.49
N SER A 321 -15.51 -17.65 -5.87
CA SER A 321 -16.65 -17.83 -4.98
C SER A 321 -16.76 -19.33 -4.59
N ILE A 322 -16.03 -19.76 -3.55
CA ILE A 322 -16.08 -21.10 -2.93
C ILE A 322 -17.14 -21.14 -1.82
N ALA A 323 -18.03 -20.15 -1.78
CA ALA A 323 -19.28 -20.28 -1.04
C ALA A 323 -20.46 -20.54 -1.99
N ASP A 324 -20.52 -19.92 -3.18
CA ASP A 324 -21.79 -19.82 -3.91
C ASP A 324 -21.94 -20.68 -5.18
N THR A 325 -20.91 -21.40 -5.66
CA THR A 325 -21.02 -22.14 -6.95
C THR A 325 -20.95 -23.67 -6.87
N VAL A 326 -21.23 -24.25 -5.70
CA VAL A 326 -21.38 -25.71 -5.56
C VAL A 326 -22.67 -26.04 -4.81
N GLN A 327 -23.80 -25.52 -5.29
CA GLN A 327 -24.96 -26.40 -5.39
C GLN A 327 -24.65 -27.37 -6.52
N PHE A 328 -23.87 -28.41 -6.23
CA PHE A 328 -23.99 -29.61 -7.05
C PHE A 328 -25.40 -30.10 -6.82
N SER A 329 -26.24 -29.87 -7.82
CA SER A 329 -27.36 -30.72 -8.13
C SER A 329 -26.82 -32.15 -8.27
N SER A 330 -26.59 -32.83 -7.14
CA SER A 330 -26.70 -34.28 -7.10
C SER A 330 -28.19 -34.59 -7.25
N ALA A 331 -28.68 -34.32 -8.46
CA ALA A 331 -29.91 -34.87 -8.98
C ALA A 331 -29.58 -36.32 -9.29
N GLU A 332 -29.61 -37.17 -8.27
CA GLU A 332 -29.93 -38.58 -8.39
C GLU A 332 -30.21 -39.12 -6.97
N GLY A 333 -31.49 -38.98 -6.59
CA GLY A 333 -32.16 -39.92 -5.70
C GLY A 333 -31.84 -39.84 -4.20
N SER A 334 -32.46 -38.92 -3.48
CA SER A 334 -33.18 -39.29 -2.25
C SER A 334 -34.05 -38.13 -1.78
N ALA A 335 -35.37 -38.32 -1.89
CA ALA A 335 -36.36 -37.44 -1.30
C ALA A 335 -36.22 -37.42 0.23
N ASN A 336 -36.58 -36.28 0.84
CA ASN A 336 -36.82 -36.04 2.27
C ASN A 336 -35.59 -35.92 3.19
N ASN A 337 -35.03 -34.70 3.32
CA ASN A 337 -34.96 -33.97 4.62
C ASN A 337 -34.09 -32.70 4.55
N GLY A 338 -34.67 -31.55 4.94
CA GLY A 338 -34.01 -30.37 5.55
C GLY A 338 -32.81 -29.73 4.85
N GLN A 339 -33.04 -28.70 4.01
CA GLN A 339 -32.00 -27.80 3.50
C GLN A 339 -31.41 -26.93 4.63
N GLN A 340 -30.26 -27.30 5.17
CA GLN A 340 -29.36 -26.39 5.90
C GLN A 340 -28.19 -26.01 5.00
N THR A 341 -28.13 -24.73 4.61
CA THR A 341 -27.00 -24.13 3.89
C THR A 341 -25.80 -23.99 4.83
N ILE A 342 -24.77 -24.83 4.65
CA ILE A 342 -23.54 -24.83 5.45
C ILE A 342 -22.53 -23.88 4.81
N SER A 343 -22.32 -22.71 5.42
CA SER A 343 -21.22 -21.79 5.08
C SER A 343 -19.90 -22.28 5.72
N ALA A 344 -18.85 -22.47 4.90
CA ALA A 344 -17.59 -23.10 5.28
C ALA A 344 -16.65 -22.24 6.17
N ILE A 345 -17.02 -21.00 6.48
CA ILE A 345 -16.31 -20.15 7.45
C ILE A 345 -17.32 -19.66 8.48
N ARG A 346 -17.74 -20.58 9.34
CA ARG A 346 -18.45 -20.21 10.58
C ARG A 346 -17.36 -19.75 11.56
N PHE A 347 -17.25 -18.44 11.77
CA PHE A 347 -16.60 -17.95 12.98
C PHE A 347 -17.37 -18.56 14.14
N GLU A 348 -16.71 -19.44 14.87
CA GLU A 348 -17.27 -20.13 16.02
C GLU A 348 -17.77 -19.04 16.97
N LYS A 349 -19.09 -18.86 16.99
CA LYS A 349 -19.74 -17.94 17.90
C LYS A 349 -19.49 -18.58 19.25
N SER A 350 -18.51 -18.06 19.99
CA SER A 350 -18.20 -18.45 21.36
C SER A 350 -19.52 -18.46 22.11
N LEU A 351 -20.10 -19.65 22.27
CA LEU A 351 -21.18 -19.89 23.18
C LEU A 351 -20.55 -19.70 24.56
N ASN A 352 -20.58 -18.45 25.04
CA ASN A 352 -20.58 -18.19 26.47
C ASN A 352 -21.86 -18.85 27.01
N GLY A 353 -21.77 -20.15 27.23
CA GLY A 353 -22.71 -20.92 28.02
C GLY A 353 -22.49 -20.52 29.48
N THR A 354 -23.13 -19.43 29.89
CA THR A 354 -23.48 -19.23 31.29
C THR A 354 -24.79 -19.98 31.54
N ASN A 355 -24.73 -21.31 31.51
CA ASN A 355 -25.78 -22.13 32.10
C ASN A 355 -25.56 -22.09 33.61
N ALA A 356 -25.99 -20.99 34.23
CA ALA A 356 -26.36 -21.00 35.64
C ALA A 356 -27.72 -21.70 35.71
N GLU A 357 -27.72 -23.03 35.72
CA GLU A 357 -28.88 -23.81 36.11
C GLU A 357 -29.17 -23.52 37.59
N SER A 358 -30.28 -22.80 37.78
CA SER A 358 -30.98 -22.57 39.03
C SER A 358 -31.48 -23.88 39.59
N SER A 359 -30.74 -24.47 40.52
CA SER A 359 -31.25 -25.53 41.41
C SER A 359 -32.23 -24.91 42.43
N THR A 360 -33.47 -24.70 42.00
CA THR A 360 -34.60 -24.43 42.91
C THR A 360 -35.22 -25.77 43.30
N GLN A 361 -34.63 -26.44 44.28
CA GLN A 361 -35.28 -27.58 44.93
C GLN A 361 -36.39 -27.05 45.84
N ASN A 362 -37.62 -27.30 45.42
CA ASN A 362 -38.83 -27.12 46.20
C ASN A 362 -38.81 -28.07 47.41
N LEU A 363 -38.59 -27.52 48.60
CA LEU A 363 -39.05 -28.10 49.86
C LEU A 363 -40.57 -27.90 49.95
N SER A 364 -41.36 -28.92 49.62
CA SER A 364 -42.74 -29.00 50.09
C SER A 364 -42.77 -29.86 51.35
N LEU A 365 -42.88 -29.19 52.50
CA LEU A 365 -43.38 -29.78 53.74
C LEU A 365 -44.80 -30.28 53.47
N GLY A 366 -44.96 -31.60 53.39
CA GLY A 366 -46.25 -32.28 53.49
C GLY A 366 -46.45 -32.68 54.94
N ASP A 367 -47.23 -31.88 55.66
CA ASP A 367 -47.67 -32.12 57.02
C ASP A 367 -48.92 -33.01 57.03
N GLU A 368 -48.99 -33.86 58.05
CA GLU A 368 -50.15 -34.49 58.69
C GLU A 368 -51.44 -34.76 57.90
N THR A 369 -51.87 -36.03 57.86
CA THR A 369 -52.93 -36.55 58.75
C THR A 369 -53.47 -37.91 58.28
N GLY A 370 -53.50 -38.87 59.21
CA GLY A 370 -54.74 -39.55 59.54
C GLY A 370 -55.12 -40.86 58.83
N SER A 371 -55.44 -41.84 59.69
CA SER A 371 -56.48 -42.86 59.51
C SER A 371 -56.07 -44.25 59.03
N SER A 372 -55.79 -45.09 60.03
CA SER A 372 -56.56 -46.31 60.38
C SER A 372 -57.04 -47.23 59.23
N ARG A 373 -56.72 -48.53 59.37
CA ARG A 373 -57.67 -49.63 59.71
C ARG A 373 -57.46 -50.94 58.88
N THR A 374 -57.11 -52.00 59.62
CA THR A 374 -57.53 -53.43 59.54
C THR A 374 -57.09 -54.41 58.44
N GLY A 375 -56.76 -55.62 58.92
CA GLY A 375 -56.83 -56.95 58.26
C GLY A 375 -55.44 -57.47 57.89
N VAL A 376 -54.90 -58.60 58.37
CA VAL A 376 -55.44 -59.84 58.98
C VAL A 376 -54.42 -60.35 60.00
#